data_AF-A0AAD4XVA4-F1
#
_entry.id   AF-A0AAD4XVA4-F1
#
_cell.length_a   1.000
_cell.length_b   1.000
_cell.length_c   1.000
_cell.angle_alpha   90.00
_cell.angle_beta   90.00
_cell.angle_gamma   90.00
#
_symmetry.space_group_name_H-M   'P 1'
#
loop_
_entity.id
_entity.type
_entity.pdbx_description
1 polymer ?
#
loop_
_entity_poly.entity_id
_entity_poly.type
_entity_poly.pdbx_seq_one_letter_code
_entity_poly.pdbx_strand_id
1 'polypeptide(L)'
;MLLIKKLAMVVVLVMLPIVDSSLEEKHIGRSDKYDGFIYNGFKDASSDFSFGNSVADITSTGLLRITNSFDGAYQMGFAFYSHPLRFKNVKQNSSSTISSEGNNTSTSVSVFSFSSSFIFSIVPESPGLPGLGMGFVIARKLPGLGPKASDLHGMFNSTQDREPTTHTLAVELDTLYNKDFDDIDGDHVGIDLNNLTSVTSKPSGYYTDQNGSYRNLSLISGDPIRVWIEYDGVSKNLSVTLAPLTMPKPVTPLLSYNLDLSDILLDSMYVGFSASTSLVQTSHYILGWSVMINNGTALPINLSQLPELPSKEQKSKVPRS
;
A
#
# COMPACT_ATOMS: atom_id res chain seq x y z
N MET A 1 45.47 -36.79 -55.77
CA MET A 1 46.21 -35.66 -55.18
C MET A 1 45.35 -35.09 -54.05
N LEU A 2 45.88 -35.18 -52.82
CA LEU A 2 45.50 -34.50 -51.57
C LEU A 2 44.06 -34.58 -50.98
N LEU A 3 44.05 -35.09 -49.73
CA LEU A 3 43.09 -34.96 -48.63
C LEU A 3 42.37 -33.60 -48.53
N ILE A 4 41.10 -33.62 -48.09
CA ILE A 4 40.61 -32.82 -46.94
C ILE A 4 39.67 -33.68 -46.07
N LYS A 5 39.90 -33.61 -44.76
CA LYS A 5 39.26 -34.33 -43.65
C LYS A 5 38.09 -33.54 -43.05
N LYS A 6 37.28 -34.27 -42.24
CA LYS A 6 36.41 -33.83 -41.11
C LYS A 6 35.07 -33.20 -41.55
N LEU A 7 33.94 -33.39 -40.87
CA LEU A 7 33.70 -33.70 -39.46
C LEU A 7 32.32 -34.39 -39.34
N ALA A 8 32.22 -35.45 -38.54
CA ALA A 8 30.93 -36.03 -38.17
C ALA A 8 30.27 -35.11 -37.13
N MET A 9 29.07 -34.61 -37.44
CA MET A 9 28.20 -33.94 -36.49
C MET A 9 27.08 -34.90 -36.13
N VAL A 10 27.21 -35.56 -34.98
CA VAL A 10 26.15 -36.37 -34.39
C VAL A 10 25.11 -35.39 -33.83
N VAL A 11 23.98 -35.24 -34.51
CA VAL A 11 22.80 -34.56 -33.95
C VAL A 11 22.07 -35.59 -33.10
N VAL A 12 22.24 -35.50 -31.78
CA VAL A 12 21.37 -36.21 -30.83
C VAL A 12 20.04 -35.46 -30.80
N LEU A 13 19.02 -36.05 -31.41
CA LEU A 13 17.65 -35.56 -31.33
C LEU A 13 17.12 -35.86 -29.92
N VAL A 14 17.24 -34.92 -28.99
CA VAL A 14 16.55 -35.01 -27.70
C VAL A 14 15.09 -34.61 -27.95
N MET A 15 14.21 -35.60 -28.02
CA MET A 15 12.77 -35.40 -27.95
C MET A 15 12.42 -34.90 -26.54
N LEU A 16 12.42 -33.57 -26.36
CA LEU A 16 11.78 -32.95 -25.20
C LEU A 16 10.26 -33.11 -25.34
N PRO A 17 9.54 -33.55 -24.31
CA PRO A 17 8.08 -33.58 -24.37
C PRO A 17 7.58 -32.15 -24.56
N ILE A 18 6.75 -31.97 -25.59
CA ILE A 18 5.94 -30.77 -25.76
C ILE A 18 4.98 -30.75 -24.57
N VAL A 19 5.32 -29.95 -23.55
CA VAL A 19 4.37 -29.58 -22.51
C VAL A 19 3.53 -28.47 -23.11
N ASP A 20 2.27 -28.80 -23.35
CA ASP A 20 1.20 -27.89 -23.75
C ASP A 20 1.18 -26.69 -22.78
N SER A 21 1.59 -25.52 -23.27
CA SER A 21 1.63 -24.27 -22.52
C SER A 21 0.28 -23.56 -22.58
N SER A 22 -0.76 -24.23 -22.10
CA SER A 22 -2.11 -23.67 -21.99
C SER A 22 -2.73 -24.03 -20.64
N LEU A 23 -2.12 -23.51 -19.57
CA LEU A 23 -2.80 -23.36 -18.28
C LEU A 23 -2.65 -21.90 -17.84
N GLU A 24 -3.78 -21.22 -17.84
CA GLU A 24 -3.99 -19.92 -17.21
C GLU A 24 -3.46 -19.95 -15.77
N GLU A 25 -2.46 -19.15 -15.44
CA GLU A 25 -2.12 -18.85 -14.06
C GLU A 25 -3.17 -17.89 -13.48
N LYS A 26 -4.30 -18.45 -13.05
CA LYS A 26 -5.15 -17.81 -12.05
C LYS A 26 -4.54 -18.06 -10.67
N HIS A 27 -3.48 -17.34 -10.33
CA HIS A 27 -2.85 -17.44 -9.01
C HIS A 27 -3.64 -16.65 -7.96
N ILE A 28 -4.75 -17.24 -7.49
CA ILE A 28 -5.26 -16.97 -6.13
C ILE A 28 -4.54 -17.97 -5.22
N GLY A 29 -3.32 -17.64 -4.83
CA GLY A 29 -2.51 -18.45 -3.92
C GLY A 29 -2.74 -18.04 -2.48
N ARG A 30 -3.85 -18.48 -1.86
CA ARG A 30 -3.91 -18.55 -0.39
C ARG A 30 -2.99 -19.69 0.04
N SER A 31 -1.77 -19.34 0.44
CA SER A 31 -0.85 -20.27 1.08
C SER A 31 -1.28 -20.41 2.54
N ASP A 32 -1.54 -21.63 3.02
CA ASP A 32 -1.84 -21.91 4.44
C ASP A 32 -0.70 -21.49 5.40
N LYS A 33 0.42 -20.98 4.87
CA LYS A 33 1.59 -20.51 5.62
C LYS A 33 1.68 -18.98 5.76
N TYR A 34 1.00 -18.21 4.91
CA TYR A 34 1.08 -16.74 4.89
C TYR A 34 -0.26 -16.08 4.55
N ASP A 35 -0.67 -15.10 5.35
CA ASP A 35 -1.86 -14.29 5.10
C ASP A 35 -1.45 -13.03 4.32
N GLY A 36 -1.78 -12.96 3.02
CA GLY A 36 -1.37 -11.84 2.17
C GLY A 36 -1.81 -11.96 0.71
N PHE A 37 -1.42 -10.99 -0.12
CA PHE A 37 -1.71 -10.95 -1.55
C PHE A 37 -0.65 -10.16 -2.34
N ILE A 38 -0.71 -10.28 -3.67
CA ILE A 38 0.05 -9.48 -4.62
C ILE A 38 -0.79 -9.19 -5.86
N TYR A 39 -0.77 -7.93 -6.30
CA TYR A 39 -1.39 -7.44 -7.52
C TYR A 39 -0.33 -6.71 -8.35
N ASN A 40 0.01 -7.26 -9.52
CA ASN A 40 0.91 -6.63 -10.50
C ASN A 40 0.08 -5.85 -11.52
N GLY A 41 -0.78 -4.95 -11.02
CA GLY A 41 -1.94 -4.45 -11.74
C GLY A 41 -3.22 -5.11 -11.23
N PHE A 42 -4.36 -4.45 -11.48
CA PHE A 42 -5.65 -4.77 -10.87
C PHE A 42 -6.69 -5.23 -11.89
N LYS A 43 -6.27 -5.56 -13.12
CA LYS A 43 -7.19 -6.06 -14.14
C LYS A 43 -7.94 -7.28 -13.58
N ASP A 44 -9.26 -7.27 -13.71
CA ASP A 44 -10.17 -8.32 -13.22
C ASP A 44 -10.16 -8.53 -11.68
N ALA A 45 -9.58 -7.62 -10.91
CA ALA A 45 -9.53 -7.71 -9.44
C ALA A 45 -10.71 -7.02 -8.73
N SER A 46 -11.70 -6.49 -9.44
CA SER A 46 -12.78 -5.67 -8.84
C SER A 46 -13.60 -6.39 -7.77
N SER A 47 -13.74 -7.72 -7.84
CA SER A 47 -14.41 -8.53 -6.82
C SER A 47 -13.66 -8.58 -5.49
N ASP A 48 -12.36 -8.31 -5.50
CA ASP A 48 -11.49 -8.40 -4.34
C ASP A 48 -11.43 -7.08 -3.57
N PHE A 49 -12.06 -6.02 -4.09
CA PHE A 49 -12.01 -4.68 -3.51
C PHE A 49 -13.41 -4.16 -3.18
N SER A 50 -13.47 -3.41 -2.09
CA SER A 50 -14.61 -2.60 -1.68
C SER A 50 -14.27 -1.13 -1.88
N PHE A 51 -15.07 -0.46 -2.71
CA PHE A 51 -14.93 0.97 -3.00
C PHE A 51 -15.85 1.85 -2.12
N GLY A 52 -16.79 1.24 -1.40
CA GLY A 52 -17.80 1.98 -0.64
C GLY A 52 -18.63 2.91 -1.53
N ASN A 53 -19.07 4.05 -0.98
CA ASN A 53 -19.77 5.10 -1.71
C ASN A 53 -18.78 6.19 -2.15
N SER A 54 -17.77 5.83 -2.96
CA SER A 54 -16.69 6.73 -3.38
C SER A 54 -16.53 6.76 -4.90
N VAL A 55 -15.66 7.64 -5.39
CA VAL A 55 -15.32 7.76 -6.83
C VAL A 55 -14.27 6.75 -7.31
N ALA A 56 -13.85 5.81 -6.45
CA ALA A 56 -12.74 4.91 -6.73
C ALA A 56 -13.19 3.77 -7.63
N ASP A 57 -12.31 3.35 -8.53
CA ASP A 57 -12.56 2.26 -9.46
C ASP A 57 -11.27 1.58 -9.92
N ILE A 58 -11.42 0.49 -10.68
CA ILE A 58 -10.33 -0.11 -11.43
C ILE A 58 -10.55 0.22 -12.90
N THR A 59 -9.56 0.86 -13.52
CA THR A 59 -9.64 1.22 -14.94
C THR A 59 -9.62 -0.03 -15.83
N SER A 60 -10.07 0.11 -17.07
CA SER A 60 -9.98 -0.96 -18.07
C SER A 60 -8.53 -1.42 -18.36
N THR A 61 -7.54 -0.57 -18.06
CA THR A 61 -6.11 -0.88 -18.16
C THR A 61 -5.55 -1.57 -16.92
N GLY A 62 -6.32 -1.66 -15.82
CA GLY A 62 -5.90 -2.32 -14.59
C GLY A 62 -5.22 -1.40 -13.57
N LEU A 63 -5.39 -0.08 -13.66
CA LEU A 63 -4.99 0.85 -12.57
C LEU A 63 -6.07 0.84 -11.50
N LEU A 64 -5.67 0.78 -10.23
CA LEU A 64 -6.56 1.09 -9.13
C LEU A 64 -6.56 2.61 -8.95
N ARG A 65 -7.64 3.28 -9.34
CA ARG A 65 -7.78 4.74 -9.28
C ARG A 65 -8.62 5.11 -8.06
N ILE A 66 -8.02 5.84 -7.13
CA ILE A 66 -8.69 6.22 -5.87
C ILE A 66 -9.56 7.45 -6.08
N THR A 67 -9.02 8.51 -6.69
CA THR A 67 -9.80 9.68 -7.14
C THR A 67 -9.47 10.04 -8.58
N ASN A 68 -10.36 10.80 -9.22
CA ASN A 68 -10.24 11.18 -10.62
C ASN A 68 -10.22 12.72 -10.78
N SER A 69 -10.04 13.18 -12.02
CA SER A 69 -9.99 14.60 -12.37
C SER A 69 -11.14 15.00 -13.32
N PHE A 70 -12.31 14.38 -13.17
CA PHE A 70 -13.43 14.61 -14.11
C PHE A 70 -14.62 15.34 -13.46
N ASP A 71 -14.88 15.15 -12.17
CA ASP A 71 -16.09 15.66 -11.52
C ASP A 71 -15.77 16.54 -10.30
N GLY A 72 -15.51 17.82 -10.57
CA GLY A 72 -15.56 18.88 -9.56
C GLY A 72 -14.42 18.91 -8.53
N ALA A 73 -14.51 19.92 -7.66
CA ALA A 73 -13.43 20.44 -6.83
C ALA A 73 -13.24 19.73 -5.47
N TYR A 74 -13.96 18.64 -5.17
CA TYR A 74 -13.82 17.89 -3.92
C TYR A 74 -14.31 16.45 -4.10
N GLN A 75 -13.38 15.53 -4.22
CA GLN A 75 -13.65 14.10 -4.31
C GLN A 75 -13.01 13.37 -3.14
N MET A 76 -13.66 12.29 -2.71
CA MET A 76 -13.12 11.31 -1.80
C MET A 76 -13.20 9.92 -2.41
N GLY A 77 -12.09 9.20 -2.29
CA GLY A 77 -11.91 7.89 -2.88
C GLY A 77 -11.46 6.89 -1.84
N PHE A 78 -12.05 5.70 -1.86
CA PHE A 78 -11.62 4.59 -1.03
C PHE A 78 -11.49 3.32 -1.86
N ALA A 79 -10.42 2.56 -1.64
CA ALA A 79 -10.31 1.21 -2.17
C ALA A 79 -9.66 0.30 -1.14
N PHE A 80 -10.44 -0.63 -0.61
CA PHE A 80 -9.99 -1.55 0.43
C PHE A 80 -10.08 -2.98 -0.07
N TYR A 81 -9.09 -3.80 0.26
CA TYR A 81 -9.18 -5.23 0.06
C TYR A 81 -10.38 -5.76 0.88
N SER A 82 -11.26 -6.51 0.22
CA SER A 82 -12.59 -6.83 0.76
C SER A 82 -12.56 -7.88 1.88
N HIS A 83 -11.43 -8.56 2.06
CA HIS A 83 -11.24 -9.57 3.09
C HIS A 83 -10.30 -9.04 4.18
N PRO A 84 -10.69 -9.07 5.46
CA PRO A 84 -9.81 -8.59 6.52
C PRO A 84 -8.61 -9.53 6.69
N LEU A 85 -7.45 -8.94 7.00
CA LEU A 85 -6.22 -9.65 7.31
C LEU A 85 -6.03 -9.75 8.82
N ARG A 86 -5.49 -10.88 9.30
CA ARG A 86 -5.30 -11.13 10.74
C ARG A 86 -3.97 -10.59 11.23
N PHE A 87 -4.00 -9.57 12.08
CA PHE A 87 -2.81 -8.89 12.60
C PHE A 87 -2.34 -9.39 13.97
N LYS A 88 -3.17 -10.10 14.75
CA LYS A 88 -2.79 -10.57 16.09
C LYS A 88 -2.56 -12.07 16.19
N ASN A 89 -1.51 -12.42 16.93
CA ASN A 89 -1.25 -13.75 17.45
C ASN A 89 -1.75 -13.82 18.90
N VAL A 90 -2.67 -14.73 19.17
CA VAL A 90 -3.19 -14.97 20.53
C VAL A 90 -2.70 -16.34 20.97
N LYS A 91 -1.78 -16.36 21.95
CA LYS A 91 -1.29 -17.59 22.57
C LYS A 91 -1.92 -17.74 23.95
N GLN A 92 -2.67 -18.83 24.14
CA GLN A 92 -3.17 -19.22 25.46
C GLN A 92 -2.16 -20.14 26.13
N ASN A 93 -1.60 -19.69 27.25
CA ASN A 93 -0.76 -20.53 28.09
C ASN A 93 -1.61 -21.05 29.24
N SER A 94 -2.07 -22.30 29.11
CA SER A 94 -2.69 -23.04 30.21
C SER A 94 -1.58 -23.63 31.07
N SER A 95 -1.25 -22.98 32.19
CA SER A 95 -0.39 -23.58 33.22
C SER A 95 -1.24 -24.53 34.06
N SER A 96 -1.20 -25.83 33.77
CA SER A 96 -1.83 -26.84 34.64
C SER A 96 -0.94 -27.13 35.86
N THR A 97 -0.64 -26.11 36.66
CA THR A 97 -0.16 -26.32 38.02
C THR A 97 -1.39 -26.52 38.88
N ILE A 98 -1.56 -27.74 39.41
CA ILE A 98 -2.57 -28.07 40.42
C ILE A 98 -2.15 -27.36 41.72
N SER A 99 -2.38 -26.05 41.79
CA SER A 99 -2.50 -25.34 43.05
C SER A 99 -3.98 -25.26 43.39
N SER A 100 -4.33 -25.46 44.67
CA SER A 100 -5.71 -25.41 45.19
C SER A 100 -6.38 -24.02 45.10
N GLU A 101 -5.80 -23.12 44.31
CA GLU A 101 -6.27 -21.77 44.02
C GLU A 101 -6.24 -21.60 42.50
N GLY A 102 -7.42 -21.46 41.88
CA GLY A 102 -7.68 -20.86 40.57
C GLY A 102 -6.84 -21.32 39.37
N ASN A 103 -7.50 -21.85 38.34
CA ASN A 103 -6.87 -22.08 37.04
C ASN A 103 -6.47 -20.71 36.41
N ASN A 104 -5.20 -20.30 36.53
CA ASN A 104 -4.70 -19.04 35.98
C ASN A 104 -4.31 -19.22 34.51
N THR A 105 -5.26 -18.99 33.60
CA THR A 105 -4.99 -18.92 32.16
C THR A 105 -4.36 -17.57 31.80
N SER A 106 -3.10 -17.55 31.36
CA SER A 106 -2.46 -16.34 30.85
C SER A 106 -2.61 -16.27 29.33
N THR A 107 -3.21 -15.19 28.81
CA THR A 107 -3.30 -14.94 27.37
C THR A 107 -2.23 -13.92 26.97
N SER A 108 -1.32 -14.31 26.09
CA SER A 108 -0.35 -13.40 25.47
C SER A 108 -0.88 -12.99 24.09
N VAL A 109 -1.05 -11.69 23.88
CA VAL A 109 -1.45 -11.11 22.60
C VAL A 109 -0.25 -10.36 22.04
N SER A 110 0.16 -10.68 20.82
CA SER A 110 1.21 -9.96 20.11
C SER A 110 0.77 -9.65 18.68
N VAL A 111 1.17 -8.51 18.14
CA VAL A 111 0.97 -8.19 16.71
C VAL A 111 1.99 -8.94 15.88
N PHE A 112 1.55 -9.55 14.78
CA PHE A 112 2.43 -10.16 13.78
C PHE A 112 3.29 -9.10 13.09
N SER A 113 4.53 -9.44 12.73
CA SER A 113 5.25 -8.62 11.75
C SER A 113 4.50 -8.66 10.43
N PHE A 114 4.41 -7.51 9.77
CA PHE A 114 3.75 -7.38 8.48
C PHE A 114 4.52 -6.43 7.58
N SER A 115 4.28 -6.55 6.30
CA SER A 115 4.81 -5.62 5.31
C SER A 115 3.81 -5.37 4.18
N SER A 116 3.85 -4.15 3.67
CA SER A 116 3.09 -3.69 2.52
C SER A 116 4.06 -2.97 1.58
N SER A 117 3.97 -3.26 0.29
CA SER A 117 4.68 -2.47 -0.73
C SER A 117 3.72 -2.15 -1.85
N PHE A 118 3.67 -0.88 -2.24
CA PHE A 118 2.83 -0.42 -3.33
C PHE A 118 3.55 0.60 -4.19
N ILE A 119 3.12 0.68 -5.45
CA ILE A 119 3.60 1.66 -6.42
C ILE A 119 2.44 2.58 -6.71
N PHE A 120 2.62 3.87 -6.46
CA PHE A 120 1.60 4.89 -6.67
C PHE A 120 2.08 5.99 -7.61
N SER A 121 1.12 6.78 -8.08
CA SER A 121 1.38 8.05 -8.75
C SER A 121 0.26 9.05 -8.41
N ILE A 122 0.65 10.26 -8.03
CA ILE A 122 -0.26 11.39 -7.80
C ILE A 122 -0.09 12.36 -8.97
N VAL A 123 -1.13 12.46 -9.78
CA VAL A 123 -1.11 13.24 -11.04
C VAL A 123 -2.04 14.43 -10.92
N PRO A 124 -1.51 15.64 -10.62
CA PRO A 124 -2.31 16.85 -10.64
C PRO A 124 -2.72 17.21 -12.08
N GLU A 125 -3.92 17.76 -12.26
CA GLU A 125 -4.36 18.29 -13.57
C GLU A 125 -3.54 19.52 -13.96
N SER A 126 -3.30 20.41 -13.00
CA SER A 126 -2.42 21.57 -13.16
C SER A 126 -1.08 21.29 -12.45
N PRO A 127 0.02 21.07 -13.20
CA PRO A 127 1.31 20.72 -12.62
C PRO A 127 1.75 21.73 -11.55
N GLY A 128 2.20 21.22 -10.40
CA GLY A 128 2.72 22.03 -9.29
C GLY A 128 1.67 22.63 -8.36
N LEU A 129 0.37 22.40 -8.60
CA LEU A 129 -0.66 22.76 -7.63
C LEU A 129 -0.95 21.58 -6.68
N PRO A 130 -0.94 21.80 -5.36
CA PRO A 130 -1.12 20.76 -4.36
C PRO A 130 -2.55 20.21 -4.34
N GLY A 131 -2.67 18.88 -4.23
CA GLY A 131 -3.92 18.19 -3.89
C GLY A 131 -4.13 18.18 -2.38
N LEU A 132 -4.92 17.25 -1.85
CA LEU A 132 -4.90 16.95 -0.41
C LEU A 132 -3.95 15.79 -0.12
N GLY A 133 -3.86 14.79 -1.00
CA GLY A 133 -2.96 13.65 -0.86
C GLY A 133 -3.72 12.33 -0.73
N MET A 134 -2.99 11.30 -0.31
CA MET A 134 -3.52 9.94 -0.14
C MET A 134 -2.83 9.22 1.01
N GLY A 135 -3.38 8.10 1.46
CA GLY A 135 -2.73 7.27 2.48
C GLY A 135 -3.00 5.79 2.28
N PHE A 136 -2.05 4.96 2.71
CA PHE A 136 -2.29 3.56 3.01
C PHE A 136 -2.93 3.47 4.39
N VAL A 137 -4.02 2.70 4.51
CA VAL A 137 -4.85 2.66 5.72
C VAL A 137 -5.05 1.22 6.18
N ILE A 138 -4.88 0.99 7.48
CA ILE A 138 -5.37 -0.20 8.19
C ILE A 138 -6.54 0.24 9.06
N ALA A 139 -7.74 -0.28 8.79
CA ALA A 139 -8.97 0.17 9.43
C ALA A 139 -9.81 -1.00 9.98
N ARG A 140 -10.51 -0.75 11.09
CA ARG A 140 -11.41 -1.74 11.71
C ARG A 140 -12.61 -2.12 10.85
N LYS A 141 -13.04 -1.25 9.93
CA LYS A 141 -14.24 -1.41 9.10
C LYS A 141 -13.98 -0.86 7.71
N LEU A 142 -14.69 -1.43 6.72
CA LEU A 142 -14.71 -0.89 5.37
C LEU A 142 -15.37 0.51 5.34
N PRO A 143 -14.89 1.43 4.49
CA PRO A 143 -15.50 2.73 4.25
C PRO A 143 -16.96 2.61 3.79
N GLY A 144 -17.82 3.56 4.22
CA GLY A 144 -19.23 3.61 3.83
C GLY A 144 -20.23 2.96 4.79
N LEU A 145 -19.77 2.41 5.93
CA LEU A 145 -20.65 1.86 6.99
C LEU A 145 -20.98 2.88 8.12
N GLY A 146 -20.82 4.19 7.89
CA GLY A 146 -21.06 5.26 8.87
C GLY A 146 -21.17 6.66 8.23
N PRO A 147 -21.60 7.70 8.97
CA PRO A 147 -21.88 9.02 8.41
C PRO A 147 -20.62 9.67 7.84
N LYS A 148 -20.80 10.29 6.66
CA LYS A 148 -19.88 11.13 5.86
C LYS A 148 -18.51 11.40 6.52
N ALA A 149 -17.46 10.76 6.02
CA ALA A 149 -16.08 11.18 6.27
C ALA A 149 -15.95 12.63 5.76
N SER A 150 -15.81 13.60 6.68
CA SER A 150 -15.85 15.01 6.34
C SER A 150 -14.50 15.70 6.36
N ASP A 151 -13.40 15.01 6.69
CA ASP A 151 -12.13 15.68 6.91
C ASP A 151 -10.97 14.95 6.22
N LEU A 152 -9.86 15.69 6.06
CA LEU A 152 -8.81 15.48 5.06
C LEU A 152 -8.42 14.01 4.86
N HIS A 153 -8.25 13.66 3.58
CA HIS A 153 -8.00 12.32 3.05
C HIS A 153 -9.14 11.31 3.21
N GLY A 154 -10.25 11.64 3.90
CA GLY A 154 -11.36 10.71 4.15
C GLY A 154 -11.02 9.63 5.16
N MET A 155 -9.84 9.73 5.78
CA MET A 155 -9.27 8.75 6.69
C MET A 155 -9.87 8.86 8.10
N PHE A 156 -10.30 10.07 8.49
CA PHE A 156 -10.81 10.38 9.82
C PHE A 156 -12.01 11.35 9.78
N ASN A 157 -12.98 11.20 10.68
CA ASN A 157 -14.15 12.04 10.92
C ASN A 157 -13.88 13.02 12.09
N SER A 158 -13.79 14.32 11.81
CA SER A 158 -13.24 15.36 12.71
C SER A 158 -13.93 15.58 14.05
N THR A 159 -15.12 15.02 14.27
CA THR A 159 -15.85 15.22 15.53
C THR A 159 -15.85 14.00 16.46
N GLN A 160 -15.41 12.82 16.00
CA GLN A 160 -15.30 11.59 16.79
C GLN A 160 -13.89 11.01 16.85
N ASP A 161 -12.95 11.50 16.04
CA ASP A 161 -11.65 10.85 15.82
C ASP A 161 -10.51 11.40 16.70
N ARG A 162 -10.89 11.88 17.89
CA ARG A 162 -9.96 12.06 19.01
C ARG A 162 -10.07 10.93 20.03
N GLU A 163 -10.92 9.94 19.76
CA GLU A 163 -11.15 8.83 20.66
C GLU A 163 -10.19 7.67 20.37
N PRO A 164 -9.59 7.04 21.40
CA PRO A 164 -8.74 5.84 21.26
C PRO A 164 -9.40 4.63 20.56
N THR A 165 -10.66 4.75 20.17
CA THR A 165 -11.53 3.66 19.69
C THR A 165 -11.67 3.59 18.17
N THR A 166 -11.05 4.50 17.41
CA THR A 166 -11.11 4.50 15.94
C THR A 166 -10.40 3.28 15.36
N HIS A 167 -9.32 2.81 16.00
CA HIS A 167 -8.51 1.67 15.57
C HIS A 167 -8.11 1.82 14.09
N THR A 168 -7.37 2.89 13.83
CA THR A 168 -6.88 3.24 12.50
C THR A 168 -5.39 3.53 12.58
N LEU A 169 -4.64 2.90 11.68
CA LEU A 169 -3.27 3.28 11.36
C LEU A 169 -3.25 3.74 9.92
N ALA A 170 -2.57 4.85 9.65
CA ALA A 170 -2.28 5.23 8.28
C ALA A 170 -0.83 5.66 8.10
N VAL A 171 -0.38 5.49 6.86
CA VAL A 171 0.83 6.13 6.35
C VAL A 171 0.36 7.11 5.29
N GLU A 172 0.38 8.39 5.65
CA GLU A 172 -0.06 9.49 4.80
C GLU A 172 1.04 9.90 3.82
N LEU A 173 0.61 10.30 2.63
CA LEU A 173 1.38 10.92 1.56
C LEU A 173 0.70 12.28 1.32
N ASP A 174 1.02 13.24 2.19
CA ASP A 174 0.38 14.55 2.22
C ASP A 174 1.04 15.50 1.22
N THR A 175 0.21 16.24 0.51
CA THR A 175 0.61 17.19 -0.54
C THR A 175 0.12 18.61 -0.26
N LEU A 176 -0.44 18.89 0.92
CA LEU A 176 -0.92 20.20 1.33
C LEU A 176 -0.49 20.52 2.76
N TYR A 177 0.06 21.72 2.97
CA TYR A 177 0.33 22.19 4.32
C TYR A 177 -0.95 22.62 5.03
N ASN A 178 -1.23 22.00 6.17
CA ASN A 178 -2.31 22.34 7.09
C ASN A 178 -1.81 22.49 8.54
N LYS A 179 -1.71 23.74 8.97
CA LYS A 179 -1.30 24.09 10.33
C LYS A 179 -2.20 23.54 11.45
N ASP A 180 -3.46 23.21 11.16
CA ASP A 180 -4.40 22.73 12.19
C ASP A 180 -4.13 21.25 12.55
N PHE A 181 -3.32 20.55 11.74
CA PHE A 181 -2.87 19.17 11.95
C PHE A 181 -1.37 19.06 12.25
N ASP A 182 -0.69 20.19 12.53
CA ASP A 182 0.75 20.27 12.81
C ASP A 182 1.65 19.78 11.67
N ASP A 183 1.22 19.95 10.41
CA ASP A 183 2.01 19.60 9.24
C ASP A 183 3.36 20.32 9.25
N ILE A 184 4.40 19.60 8.81
CA ILE A 184 5.78 20.12 8.80
C ILE A 184 6.10 20.93 7.53
N ASP A 185 5.44 20.58 6.42
CA ASP A 185 5.48 21.25 5.13
C ASP A 185 4.28 20.79 4.27
N GLY A 186 4.26 21.14 2.98
CA GLY A 186 3.20 20.74 2.04
C GLY A 186 3.56 19.57 1.12
N ASP A 187 4.57 18.77 1.43
CA ASP A 187 4.97 17.58 0.66
C ASP A 187 5.72 16.62 1.59
N HIS A 188 4.97 15.84 2.39
CA HIS A 188 5.54 14.99 3.44
C HIS A 188 4.92 13.60 3.50
N VAL A 189 5.65 12.71 4.18
CA VAL A 189 5.17 11.38 4.58
C VAL A 189 5.00 11.39 6.09
N GLY A 190 3.90 10.80 6.56
CA GLY A 190 3.54 10.77 7.97
C GLY A 190 3.05 9.40 8.44
N ILE A 191 3.02 9.21 9.76
CA ILE A 191 2.42 8.04 10.40
C ILE A 191 1.32 8.54 11.33
N ASP A 192 0.10 8.12 11.05
CA ASP A 192 -1.09 8.54 11.76
C ASP A 192 -1.65 7.39 12.58
N LEU A 193 -1.93 7.66 13.84
CA LEU A 193 -2.48 6.68 14.77
C LEU A 193 -3.75 7.26 15.39
N ASN A 194 -4.90 6.72 14.97
CA ASN A 194 -6.24 7.11 15.41
C ASN A 194 -6.62 8.60 15.20
N ASN A 195 -5.76 9.43 14.63
CA ASN A 195 -5.92 10.87 14.43
C ASN A 195 -5.11 11.34 13.20
N LEU A 196 -5.50 12.47 12.60
CA LEU A 196 -4.85 13.14 11.45
C LEU A 196 -3.51 13.82 11.80
N THR A 197 -3.23 14.07 13.08
CA THR A 197 -1.92 14.59 13.48
C THR A 197 -0.93 13.44 13.53
N SER A 198 0.00 13.44 12.58
CA SER A 198 1.12 12.50 12.50
C SER A 198 1.89 12.38 13.82
N VAL A 199 2.12 11.15 14.30
CA VAL A 199 3.01 10.91 15.45
C VAL A 199 4.49 11.07 15.07
N THR A 200 4.79 10.96 13.77
CA THR A 200 6.08 11.31 13.18
C THR A 200 5.91 11.57 11.69
N SER A 201 6.60 12.58 11.17
CA SER A 201 6.56 12.94 9.75
C SER A 201 7.93 13.43 9.26
N LYS A 202 8.15 13.32 7.95
CA LYS A 202 9.36 13.79 7.26
C LYS A 202 9.00 14.34 5.88
N PRO A 203 9.70 15.38 5.40
CA PRO A 203 9.55 15.82 4.02
C PRO A 203 9.73 14.63 3.08
N SER A 204 9.06 14.67 1.93
CA SER A 204 9.11 13.58 0.97
C SER A 204 10.49 13.46 0.32
N GLY A 205 11.06 12.25 0.38
CA GLY A 205 12.41 12.00 -0.08
C GLY A 205 12.90 10.59 0.24
N TYR A 206 14.16 10.35 -0.12
CA TYR A 206 14.80 9.05 0.09
C TYR A 206 16.30 9.20 0.32
N TYR A 207 16.89 8.23 1.02
CA TYR A 207 18.34 8.16 1.22
C TYR A 207 18.98 7.30 0.13
N THR A 208 20.12 7.75 -0.42
CA THR A 208 20.88 6.96 -1.39
C THR A 208 21.93 6.09 -0.70
N ASP A 209 21.91 4.77 -0.95
CA ASP A 209 22.83 3.83 -0.30
C ASP A 209 24.32 4.09 -0.59
N GLN A 210 24.63 4.77 -1.71
CA GLN A 210 26.01 5.06 -2.11
C GLN A 210 26.77 5.94 -1.12
N ASN A 211 26.10 6.89 -0.48
CA ASN A 211 26.73 7.90 0.39
C ASN A 211 25.84 8.36 1.56
N GLY A 212 24.66 7.74 1.76
CA GLY A 212 23.69 8.15 2.77
C GLY A 212 23.05 9.52 2.53
N SER A 213 23.18 10.11 1.35
CA SER A 213 22.62 11.44 1.06
C SER A 213 21.10 11.40 0.94
N TYR A 214 20.44 12.37 1.56
CA TYR A 214 19.01 12.61 1.37
C TYR A 214 18.75 13.25 0.00
N ARG A 215 17.75 12.76 -0.71
CA ARG A 215 17.27 13.26 -2.00
C ARG A 215 15.79 13.58 -1.89
N ASN A 216 15.43 14.84 -2.16
CA ASN A 216 14.05 15.27 -2.24
C ASN A 216 13.31 14.48 -3.34
N LEU A 217 12.06 14.14 -3.08
CA LEU A 217 11.20 13.43 -4.02
C LEU A 217 9.79 13.97 -3.93
N SER A 218 9.34 14.73 -4.92
CA SER A 218 8.00 15.30 -4.86
C SER A 218 6.92 14.26 -5.12
N LEU A 219 5.97 14.15 -4.19
CA LEU A 219 4.85 13.21 -4.27
C LEU A 219 3.94 13.51 -5.47
N ILE A 220 3.82 14.77 -5.88
CA ILE A 220 2.98 15.24 -7.00
C ILE A 220 3.72 15.32 -8.34
N SER A 221 4.88 14.68 -8.47
CA SER A 221 5.65 14.64 -9.72
C SER A 221 4.89 13.99 -10.88
N GLY A 222 3.91 13.13 -10.57
CA GLY A 222 3.21 12.27 -11.52
C GLY A 222 4.01 11.03 -11.94
N ASP A 223 5.29 10.96 -11.59
CA ASP A 223 6.12 9.79 -11.83
C ASP A 223 5.77 8.67 -10.82
N PRO A 224 5.86 7.39 -11.21
CA PRO A 224 5.65 6.29 -10.27
C PRO A 224 6.68 6.27 -9.14
N ILE A 225 6.18 6.21 -7.90
CA ILE A 225 6.96 6.11 -6.67
C ILE A 225 6.59 4.82 -5.96
N ARG A 226 7.57 4.13 -5.39
CA ARG A 226 7.35 2.93 -4.59
C ARG A 226 7.48 3.23 -3.09
N VAL A 227 6.54 2.69 -2.33
CA VAL A 227 6.53 2.73 -0.86
C VAL A 227 6.74 1.31 -0.33
N TRP A 228 7.44 1.23 0.80
CA TRP A 228 7.48 0.05 1.67
C TRP A 228 7.08 0.46 3.07
N ILE A 229 6.15 -0.28 3.66
CA ILE A 229 5.71 -0.14 5.05
C ILE A 229 6.00 -1.47 5.71
N GLU A 230 6.83 -1.47 6.74
CA GLU A 230 7.28 -2.69 7.41
C GLU A 230 7.15 -2.52 8.91
N TYR A 231 6.38 -3.40 9.54
CA TYR A 231 6.30 -3.49 10.98
C TYR A 231 6.95 -4.78 11.46
N ASP A 232 7.93 -4.65 12.36
CA ASP A 232 8.49 -5.77 13.10
C ASP A 232 7.79 -5.89 14.46
N GLY A 233 6.96 -6.93 14.61
CA GLY A 233 6.23 -7.22 15.84
C GLY A 233 7.10 -7.67 17.02
N VAL A 234 8.37 -8.03 16.77
CA VAL A 234 9.35 -8.36 17.83
C VAL A 234 10.00 -7.09 18.37
N SER A 235 10.61 -6.27 17.52
CA SER A 235 11.26 -5.02 17.93
C SER A 235 10.29 -3.85 18.12
N LYS A 236 9.01 -4.03 17.77
CA LYS A 236 7.95 -3.02 17.86
C LYS A 236 8.29 -1.77 17.05
N ASN A 237 8.77 -1.98 15.83
CA ASN A 237 9.24 -0.91 14.97
C ASN A 237 8.46 -0.89 13.65
N LEU A 238 7.83 0.26 13.37
CA LEU A 238 7.22 0.56 12.08
C LEU A 238 8.17 1.45 11.28
N SER A 239 8.54 1.00 10.08
CA SER A 239 9.39 1.74 9.17
C SER A 239 8.68 2.00 7.84
N VAL A 240 8.89 3.21 7.30
CA VAL A 240 8.38 3.62 6.00
C VAL A 240 9.56 4.04 5.12
N THR A 241 9.67 3.42 3.95
CA THR A 241 10.67 3.74 2.94
C THR A 241 9.98 4.19 1.66
N LEU A 242 10.54 5.20 1.00
CA LEU A 242 10.07 5.77 -0.26
C LEU A 242 11.22 5.78 -1.26
N ALA A 243 10.96 5.56 -2.55
CA ALA A 243 11.92 5.82 -3.64
C ALA A 243 11.23 5.92 -5.01
N PRO A 244 11.84 6.60 -6.00
CA PRO A 244 11.40 6.53 -7.40
C PRO A 244 11.36 5.07 -7.88
N LEU A 245 10.43 4.73 -8.78
CA LEU A 245 10.28 3.35 -9.26
C LEU A 245 11.55 2.75 -9.90
N THR A 246 12.41 3.61 -10.44
CA THR A 246 13.70 3.25 -11.07
C THR A 246 14.81 2.91 -10.08
N MET A 247 14.59 3.13 -8.78
CA MET A 247 15.57 2.89 -7.73
C MET A 247 15.23 1.61 -6.94
N PRO A 248 16.26 0.87 -6.46
CA PRO A 248 16.03 -0.18 -5.47
C PRO A 248 15.53 0.42 -4.15
N LYS A 249 15.00 -0.42 -3.27
CA LYS A 249 14.62 -0.03 -1.91
C LYS A 249 15.85 0.51 -1.15
N PRO A 250 15.83 1.78 -0.68
CA PRO A 250 16.85 2.29 0.22
C PRO A 250 17.02 1.45 1.48
N VAL A 251 18.27 1.28 1.93
CA VAL A 251 18.58 0.60 3.20
C VAL A 251 18.11 1.43 4.39
N THR A 252 18.24 2.76 4.31
CA THR A 252 17.79 3.68 5.36
C THR A 252 16.34 4.08 5.10
N PRO A 253 15.39 3.76 6.01
CA PRO A 253 14.01 4.18 5.86
C PRO A 253 13.88 5.70 6.00
N LEU A 254 12.84 6.27 5.40
CA LEU A 254 12.50 7.69 5.55
C LEU A 254 11.99 7.97 6.98
N LEU A 255 11.11 7.10 7.47
CA LEU A 255 10.55 7.14 8.83
C LEU A 255 10.81 5.83 9.55
N SER A 256 11.04 5.92 10.85
CA SER A 256 11.03 4.78 11.77
C SER A 256 10.40 5.22 13.08
N TYR A 257 9.47 4.42 13.59
CA TYR A 257 8.70 4.73 14.80
C TYR A 257 8.57 3.48 15.66
N ASN A 258 9.02 3.57 16.91
CA ASN A 258 8.94 2.48 17.87
C ASN A 258 7.64 2.57 18.68
N LEU A 259 6.74 1.63 18.44
CA LEU A 259 5.47 1.52 19.16
C LEU A 259 4.95 0.08 19.09
N ASP A 260 4.39 -0.41 20.19
CA ASP A 260 3.59 -1.64 20.14
C ASP A 260 2.20 -1.35 19.54
N LEU A 261 1.97 -1.83 18.33
CA LEU A 261 0.69 -1.66 17.64
C LEU A 261 -0.44 -2.51 18.23
N SER A 262 -0.24 -3.20 19.36
CA SER A 262 -1.24 -4.04 20.02
C SER A 262 -2.46 -3.26 20.52
N ASP A 263 -2.28 -1.98 20.86
CA ASP A 263 -3.37 -1.08 21.28
C ASP A 263 -4.12 -0.45 20.09
N ILE A 264 -3.47 -0.38 18.92
CA ILE A 264 -4.05 0.19 17.70
C ILE A 264 -4.77 -0.88 16.88
N LEU A 265 -4.10 -2.00 16.60
CA LEU A 265 -4.61 -3.03 15.71
C LEU A 265 -5.51 -4.01 16.45
N LEU A 266 -6.63 -4.40 15.84
CA LEU A 266 -7.51 -5.47 16.29
C LEU A 266 -7.04 -6.83 15.74
N ASP A 267 -7.74 -7.92 16.07
CA ASP A 267 -7.32 -9.26 15.62
C ASP A 267 -7.33 -9.37 14.10
N SER A 268 -8.38 -8.89 13.44
CA SER A 268 -8.47 -8.82 11.98
C SER A 268 -8.98 -7.45 11.53
N MET A 269 -8.36 -6.87 10.50
CA MET A 269 -8.64 -5.52 10.01
C MET A 269 -8.52 -5.44 8.49
N TYR A 270 -9.12 -4.41 7.90
CA TYR A 270 -9.04 -4.16 6.47
C TYR A 270 -7.83 -3.31 6.14
N VAL A 271 -7.23 -3.56 4.98
CA VAL A 271 -6.16 -2.74 4.41
C VAL A 271 -6.63 -2.12 3.11
N GLY A 272 -6.20 -0.89 2.83
CA GLY A 272 -6.63 -0.19 1.64
C GLY A 272 -5.97 1.17 1.47
N PHE A 273 -6.56 1.95 0.59
CA PHE A 273 -6.14 3.30 0.29
C PHE A 273 -7.30 4.27 0.43
N SER A 274 -6.97 5.47 0.87
CA SER A 274 -7.87 6.61 0.92
C SER A 274 -7.19 7.79 0.24
N ALA A 275 -7.94 8.58 -0.53
CA ALA A 275 -7.42 9.80 -1.12
C ALA A 275 -8.52 10.85 -1.21
N SER A 276 -8.10 12.11 -1.24
CA SER A 276 -9.03 13.22 -1.46
C SER A 276 -8.44 14.28 -2.37
N THR A 277 -9.30 15.04 -3.03
CA THR A 277 -8.92 16.18 -3.85
C THR A 277 -9.36 17.48 -3.18
N SER A 278 -8.65 18.56 -3.52
CA SER A 278 -9.04 19.93 -3.19
C SER A 278 -9.62 20.59 -4.46
N LEU A 279 -9.74 21.93 -4.44
CA LEU A 279 -10.05 22.73 -5.64
C LEU A 279 -9.16 22.38 -6.84
N VAL A 280 -7.99 21.80 -6.60
CA VAL A 280 -7.10 21.24 -7.61
C VAL A 280 -7.47 19.78 -7.87
N GLN A 281 -7.86 19.50 -9.11
CA GLN A 281 -8.18 18.14 -9.53
C GLN A 281 -6.90 17.30 -9.59
N THR A 282 -6.89 16.19 -8.85
CA THR A 282 -5.72 15.32 -8.73
C THR A 282 -6.16 13.86 -8.81
N SER A 283 -5.56 13.11 -9.72
CA SER A 283 -5.79 11.66 -9.79
C SER A 283 -4.76 10.92 -8.95
N HIS A 284 -5.24 9.95 -8.17
CA HIS A 284 -4.38 9.10 -7.34
C HIS A 284 -4.49 7.67 -7.84
N TYR A 285 -3.37 7.09 -8.28
CA TYR A 285 -3.31 5.76 -8.86
C TYR A 285 -2.44 4.85 -8.02
N ILE A 286 -2.86 3.60 -7.85
CA ILE A 286 -2.00 2.47 -7.46
C ILE A 286 -1.81 1.58 -8.69
N LEU A 287 -0.55 1.32 -9.03
CA LEU A 287 -0.15 0.52 -10.18
C LEU A 287 0.05 -0.95 -9.80
N GLY A 288 0.52 -1.21 -8.58
CA GLY A 288 0.67 -2.56 -8.03
C GLY A 288 0.82 -2.52 -6.52
N TRP A 289 0.45 -3.61 -5.86
CA TRP A 289 0.38 -3.68 -4.40
C TRP A 289 0.59 -5.11 -3.89
N SER A 290 1.44 -5.28 -2.88
CA SER A 290 1.59 -6.53 -2.14
C SER A 290 1.49 -6.28 -0.65
N VAL A 291 0.81 -7.18 0.07
CA VAL A 291 0.73 -7.21 1.53
C VAL A 291 1.05 -8.61 1.99
N MET A 292 1.83 -8.72 3.06
CA MET A 292 2.15 -9.99 3.71
C MET A 292 2.11 -9.81 5.23
N ILE A 293 1.39 -10.67 5.93
CA ILE A 293 1.33 -10.74 7.40
C ILE A 293 2.08 -11.98 7.89
N ASN A 294 2.30 -12.06 9.20
CA ASN A 294 2.90 -13.20 9.91
C ASN A 294 4.36 -13.45 9.51
N ASN A 295 5.20 -12.44 9.72
CA ASN A 295 6.63 -12.45 9.41
C ASN A 295 6.96 -12.64 7.92
N GLY A 296 5.99 -12.37 7.04
CA GLY A 296 6.20 -12.34 5.61
C GLY A 296 6.76 -10.98 5.16
N THR A 297 7.79 -11.03 4.31
CA THR A 297 8.19 -9.89 3.47
C THR A 297 7.25 -9.83 2.27
N ALA A 298 6.73 -8.63 1.97
CA ALA A 298 5.86 -8.36 0.84
C ALA A 298 6.54 -8.87 -0.44
N LEU A 299 5.78 -9.63 -1.23
CA LEU A 299 6.32 -10.24 -2.43
C LEU A 299 6.68 -9.14 -3.45
N PRO A 300 7.77 -9.31 -4.21
CA PRO A 300 8.20 -8.30 -5.16
C PRO A 300 7.17 -8.14 -6.28
N ILE A 301 6.71 -6.91 -6.49
CA ILE A 301 5.81 -6.55 -7.59
C ILE A 301 6.55 -6.71 -8.92
N ASN A 302 5.92 -7.42 -9.87
CA ASN A 302 6.46 -7.60 -11.21
C ASN A 302 6.27 -6.34 -12.06
N LEU A 303 7.36 -5.60 -12.28
CA LEU A 303 7.31 -4.28 -12.89
C LEU A 303 6.95 -4.32 -14.38
N SER A 304 7.20 -5.43 -15.07
CA SER A 304 6.86 -5.57 -16.49
C SER A 304 5.37 -5.79 -16.75
N GLN A 305 4.61 -6.10 -15.69
CA GLN A 305 3.16 -6.31 -15.76
C GLN A 305 2.35 -5.09 -15.32
N LEU A 306 3.02 -4.02 -14.86
CA LEU A 306 2.32 -2.84 -14.37
C LEU A 306 1.53 -2.14 -15.48
N PRO A 307 0.32 -1.67 -15.18
CA PRO A 307 -0.45 -0.85 -16.11
C PRO A 307 0.22 0.50 -16.35
N GLU A 308 0.07 1.04 -17.55
CA GLU A 308 0.58 2.37 -17.89
C GLU A 308 -0.34 3.48 -17.36
N LEU A 309 0.27 4.59 -16.92
CA LEU A 309 -0.47 5.79 -16.54
C LEU A 309 -1.08 6.48 -17.78
N PRO A 310 -2.26 7.12 -17.66
CA PRO A 310 -2.85 7.84 -18.78
C PRO A 310 -1.91 8.94 -19.31
N SER A 311 -1.73 9.00 -20.63
CA SER A 311 -0.87 10.02 -21.24
C SER A 311 -1.48 11.43 -21.11
N LYS A 312 -0.63 12.45 -20.96
CA LYS A 312 -1.06 13.85 -20.83
C LYS A 312 -1.93 14.33 -22.02
N GLU A 313 -1.78 13.72 -23.20
CA GLU A 313 -2.51 14.08 -24.42
C GLU A 313 -3.95 13.54 -24.47
N GLN A 314 -4.24 12.38 -23.86
CA GLN A 314 -5.59 11.79 -23.85
C GLN A 314 -6.60 12.61 -23.05
N LYS A 315 -6.15 13.47 -22.12
CA LYS A 315 -7.02 14.36 -21.33
C LYS A 315 -7.62 15.51 -22.14
N SER A 316 -7.08 15.83 -23.32
CA SER A 316 -7.58 16.91 -24.18
C SER A 316 -8.78 16.54 -25.07
N LYS A 317 -9.13 15.24 -25.13
CA LYS A 317 -10.15 14.71 -26.07
C LYS A 317 -11.50 14.38 -25.43
N VAL A 318 -11.68 14.58 -24.13
CA VAL A 318 -13.01 14.47 -23.51
C VAL A 318 -13.74 15.81 -23.74
N PRO A 319 -14.88 15.84 -24.46
CA PRO A 319 -15.63 17.06 -24.63
C PRO A 319 -16.14 17.52 -23.28
N ARG A 320 -15.88 18.79 -22.92
CA ARG A 320 -16.62 19.45 -21.83
C ARG A 320 -18.07 19.56 -22.29
N SER A 321 -18.95 18.72 -21.75
CA SER A 321 -20.41 18.84 -21.90
C SER A 321 -20.97 19.82 -20.88
#